data_AF-A0A7Y2ZHK7-F1
#
_entry.id   AF-A0A7Y2ZHK7-F1
#
_cell.length_a   1.000
_cell.length_b   1.000
_cell.length_c   1.000
_cell.angle_alpha   90.00
_cell.angle_beta   90.00
_cell.angle_gamma   90.00
#
_symmetry.space_group_name_H-M   'P 1'
#
loop_
_entity.id
_entity.type
_entity.pdbx_description
1 polymer ?
#
loop_
_entity_poly.entity_id
_entity_poly.type
_entity_poly.pdbx_seq_one_letter_code
_entity_poly.pdbx_strand_id
1 'polypeptide(L)' 'MSPGMRGLSPDRAAEILERARHVRALVVGDLMLDEYVAGVVDRISPEAPVPVVQVDEERWA' A
#
# COMPACT_ATOMS: atom_id res chain seq x y z
N MET A 1 14.24 -16.42 -13.75
CA MET A 1 14.68 -15.19 -14.45
C MET A 1 13.47 -14.27 -14.55
N SER A 2 13.30 -13.35 -13.61
CA SER A 2 12.18 -12.40 -13.64
C SER A 2 12.39 -11.37 -14.75
N PRO A 3 11.38 -11.04 -15.57
CA PRO A 3 11.51 -9.97 -16.55
C PRO A 3 11.76 -8.67 -15.80
N GLY A 4 12.86 -7.99 -16.13
CA GLY A 4 13.26 -6.74 -15.48
C GLY A 4 12.12 -5.72 -15.52
N MET A 5 11.81 -5.15 -14.35
CA MET A 5 10.95 -3.97 -14.22
C MET A 5 11.53 -2.87 -15.11
N ARG A 6 10.93 -2.63 -16.28
CA ARG A 6 11.22 -1.43 -17.06
C ARG A 6 10.66 -0.25 -16.29
N GLY A 7 11.53 0.48 -15.60
CA GLY A 7 11.20 1.74 -14.97
C GLY A 7 10.66 2.73 -16.00
N LEU A 8 9.74 3.59 -15.56
CA LEU A 8 9.20 4.66 -16.38
C LEU A 8 10.32 5.69 -16.65
N SER A 9 10.58 6.06 -17.92
CA SER A 9 11.56 7.12 -18.19
C SER A 9 11.02 8.47 -17.68
N PRO A 10 11.89 9.39 -17.21
CA PRO A 10 11.47 10.72 -16.76
C PRO A 10 10.64 11.46 -17.80
N ASP A 11 11.03 11.39 -19.08
CA ASP A 11 10.31 12.03 -20.19
C ASP A 11 8.89 11.48 -20.34
N ARG A 12 8.73 10.15 -20.20
CA ARG A 12 7.42 9.52 -20.27
C ARG A 12 6.55 9.88 -19.07
N ALA A 13 7.14 10.00 -17.88
CA ALA A 13 6.43 10.44 -16.69
C ALA A 13 5.93 11.87 -16.84
N ALA A 14 6.78 12.77 -17.34
CA ALA A 14 6.41 14.15 -17.63
C ALA A 14 5.24 14.23 -18.61
N GLU A 15 5.30 13.50 -19.74
CA GLU A 15 4.21 13.47 -20.71
C GLU A 15 2.87 13.00 -20.09
N ILE A 16 2.90 11.98 -19.23
CA ILE A 16 1.69 11.48 -18.56
C ILE A 16 1.12 12.54 -17.60
N LEU A 17 1.98 13.18 -16.80
CA LEU A 17 1.56 14.23 -15.87
C LEU A 17 0.99 15.46 -16.60
N GLU A 18 1.59 15.85 -17.73
CA GLU A 18 1.08 16.92 -18.60
C GLU A 18 -0.35 16.62 -19.08
N ARG A 19 -0.61 15.39 -19.50
CA ARG A 19 -1.92 14.97 -19.96
C ARG A 19 -2.92 14.87 -18.81
N ALA A 20 -2.49 14.39 -17.64
CA ALA A 20 -3.34 14.27 -16.46
C ALA A 20 -3.89 15.62 -15.98
N ARG A 21 -3.16 16.73 -16.17
CA ARG A 21 -3.65 18.08 -15.80
C ARG A 21 -4.96 18.49 -16.47
N HIS A 22 -5.31 17.88 -17.59
CA HIS A 22 -6.52 18.19 -18.34
C HIS A 22 -7.69 17.25 -18.01
N VAL A 23 -7.46 16.26 -17.14
CA VAL A 23 -8.48 15.28 -16.74
C VAL A 23 -9.21 15.80 -15.50
N ARG A 24 -10.54 15.91 -15.59
CA ARG A 24 -11.40 16.18 -14.42
C ARG A 24 -11.97 14.85 -13.93
N ALA A 25 -11.56 14.42 -12.75
CA ALA A 25 -12.07 13.22 -12.10
C ALA A 25 -12.94 13.62 -10.90
N LEU A 26 -14.10 12.98 -10.75
CA LEU A 26 -14.96 13.09 -9.58
C LEU A 26 -14.91 11.74 -8.85
N VAL A 27 -14.51 11.76 -7.58
CA VAL A 27 -14.50 10.58 -6.71
C VAL A 27 -15.65 10.72 -5.73
N VAL A 28 -16.55 9.73 -5.70
CA VAL A 28 -17.71 9.69 -4.78
C VAL A 28 -17.76 8.33 -4.12
N GLY A 29 -17.82 8.31 -2.79
CA GLY A 29 -17.84 7.10 -1.99
C GLY A 29 -17.38 7.41 -0.56
N ASP A 30 -17.22 6.37 0.22
CA ASP A 30 -16.73 6.48 1.59
C ASP A 30 -15.20 6.65 1.61
N LEU A 31 -14.72 7.43 2.57
CA LEU A 31 -13.29 7.55 2.85
C LEU A 31 -12.87 6.39 3.76
N MET A 32 -11.77 5.74 3.41
CA MET A 32 -11.11 4.76 4.26
C MET A 32 -9.78 5.32 4.74
N LEU A 33 -9.41 4.98 5.97
CA LEU A 33 -8.08 5.25 6.54
C LEU A 33 -7.33 3.93 6.59
N ASP A 34 -6.10 3.95 6.08
CA ASP A 34 -5.21 2.81 6.18
C ASP A 34 -4.39 2.90 7.47
N GLU A 35 -4.58 1.91 8.34
CA GLU A 35 -3.81 1.74 9.57
C GLU A 35 -2.87 0.54 9.41
N TYR A 36 -1.63 0.74 9.82
CA TYR A 36 -0.58 -0.27 9.75
C TYR A 36 -0.14 -0.62 11.17
N VAL A 37 -0.32 -1.89 11.52
CA VAL A 37 0.13 -2.46 12.78
C VAL A 37 1.33 -3.37 12.51
N ALA A 38 2.44 -3.11 13.18
CA ALA A 38 3.66 -3.90 13.08
C ALA A 38 4.04 -4.48 14.45
N GLY A 39 4.60 -5.69 14.41
CA GLY A 39 4.96 -6.42 15.61
C GLY A 39 5.59 -7.76 15.28
N VAL A 40 5.97 -8.51 16.32
CA VAL A 40 6.60 -9.83 16.20
C VAL A 40 5.57 -10.95 16.43
N VAL A 41 5.81 -12.11 15.80
CA VAL A 41 5.04 -13.33 16.02
C VAL A 41 5.95 -14.37 16.65
N ASP A 42 5.68 -14.75 17.89
CA ASP A 42 6.48 -15.71 18.66
C ASP A 42 5.72 -17.01 19.00
N ARG A 43 4.39 -17.02 18.82
CA ARG A 43 3.55 -18.18 19.17
C ARG A 43 2.30 -18.31 18.30
N ILE A 44 1.70 -19.49 18.37
CA ILE A 44 0.37 -19.82 17.81
C ILE A 44 -0.68 -19.74 18.94
N SER A 45 -1.89 -19.27 18.61
CA SER A 45 -3.02 -19.26 19.54
C SER A 45 -3.40 -20.69 19.96
N PRO A 46 -3.66 -20.94 21.27
CA PRO A 46 -4.18 -22.23 21.71
C PRO A 46 -5.65 -22.46 21.34
N GLU A 47 -6.40 -21.40 21.00
CA GLU A 47 -7.82 -21.45 20.63
C GLU A 47 -8.05 -21.79 19.15
N ALA A 48 -7.12 -21.44 18.27
CA ALA A 48 -7.19 -21.73 16.84
C ALA A 48 -5.78 -21.70 16.21
N PRO A 49 -5.55 -22.38 15.06
CA PRO A 49 -4.25 -22.41 14.38
C PRO A 49 -3.94 -21.09 13.66
N VAL A 50 -3.92 -19.98 14.39
CA VAL A 50 -3.63 -18.63 13.90
C VAL A 50 -2.45 -18.03 14.69
N PRO A 51 -1.55 -17.27 14.03
CA PRO A 51 -0.45 -16.59 14.71
C PRO A 51 -0.98 -15.46 15.60
N VAL A 52 -0.29 -15.22 16.72
CA VAL A 52 -0.54 -14.05 17.57
C VAL A 52 0.55 -13.03 17.30
N VAL A 53 0.15 -11.82 16.90
CA VAL A 53 1.08 -10.68 16.75
C VAL A 53 1.17 -9.96 18.08
N GLN A 54 2.37 -9.85 18.63
CA GLN A 54 2.68 -8.91 19.70
C GLN A 54 2.99 -7.57 19.06
N VAL A 55 2.06 -6.62 19.21
CA VAL A 55 2.15 -5.30 18.57
C VAL A 55 3.25 -4.46 19.22
N ASP A 56 4.14 -3.92 18.39
CA ASP A 56 5.24 -3.04 18.81
C ASP A 56 5.06 -1.61 18.29
N GLU A 57 4.41 -1.42 17.13
CA GLU A 57 4.24 -0.13 16.48
C GLU A 57 2.92 -0.02 15.70
N GLU A 58 2.30 1.17 15.75
CA GLU A 58 1.10 1.54 15.00
C GLU A 58 1.37 2.81 14.19
N ARG A 59 0.95 2.83 12.91
CA ARG A 59 1.11 4.00 12.01
C ARG A 59 -0.16 4.23 11.19
N TRP A 60 -0.47 5.49 10.96
CA TRP A 60 -1.53 5.93 10.06
C TRP A 60 -0.90 6.62 8.84
N ALA A 61 -1.38 6.28 7.64
CA ALA A 61 -0.91 6.86 6.38
C ALA A 61 -1.73 8.09 5.96
#